data_AF-A0A5C9EC62-F1
#
_entry.id   AF-A0A5C9EC62-F1
#
_cell.length_a   1.000
_cell.length_b   1.000
_cell.length_c   1.000
_cell.angle_alpha   90.00
_cell.angle_beta   90.00
_cell.angle_gamma   90.00
#
_symmetry.space_group_name_H-M   'P 1'
#
loop_
_entity.id
_entity.type
_entity.pdbx_description
1 polymer ?
#
loop_
_entity_poly.entity_id
_entity_poly.type
_entity_poly.pdbx_seq_one_letter_code
_entity_poly.pdbx_strand_id
1 'polypeptide(L)'
;MWYDKLIEKGLIPEWLLRLVVRLHLEYRLSKQPTSIEEIQNHLNKFIKTMNKSPITIEINKANEQHYEVPTEFFQIILGQRLKYSCGYWEKKIPRKNLIDLLDKSEEDMLELTCKRAKIEDGQEILELGCGWGSLVFYMLEHFHLSKYTAITNSNSQKKHIEKVAKEKKIDNLRVIKTDISEIDVEGKYDRILSIEMFEHVRNYGKLLSKISNFLKESGMLFIHIFTDKNYPYFYELNSSSGWMARYFFRGGLMPSADLLLYFTDQLSVEKVWRVNGTHYRRTLDAWLQKMKKNKEQIIPILEDSYGKENAKKWWNYWKIFLISCSEAFGIHDGNQRFVSHYLLQKGG
;
A
#
# COMPACT_ATOMS: atom_id res chain seq x y z
N MET A 1 0.74 -18.77 -19.87
CA MET A 1 -0.51 -18.83 -20.66
C MET A 1 -0.30 -18.12 -22.00
N TRP A 2 -1.08 -18.46 -23.04
CA TRP A 2 -0.87 -17.94 -24.41
C TRP A 2 -0.92 -16.42 -24.51
N TYR A 3 -1.70 -15.76 -23.65
CA TYR A 3 -1.81 -14.31 -23.59
C TYR A 3 -0.61 -13.62 -22.94
N ASP A 4 0.24 -14.32 -22.18
CA ASP A 4 1.43 -13.73 -21.54
C ASP A 4 2.37 -13.16 -22.61
N LYS A 5 2.56 -13.87 -23.72
CA LYS A 5 3.37 -13.40 -24.85
C LYS A 5 2.79 -12.16 -25.53
N LEU A 6 1.46 -12.00 -25.57
CA LEU A 6 0.80 -10.83 -26.13
C LEU A 6 0.94 -9.61 -25.22
N ILE A 7 0.82 -9.85 -23.91
CA ILE A 7 1.05 -8.87 -22.85
C ILE A 7 2.51 -8.39 -22.89
N GLU A 8 3.47 -9.31 -22.90
CA GLU A 8 4.90 -9.02 -22.93
C GLU A 8 5.29 -8.15 -24.14
N LYS A 9 4.69 -8.41 -25.31
CA LYS A 9 4.93 -7.65 -26.53
C LYS A 9 4.22 -6.30 -26.58
N GLY A 10 3.21 -6.08 -25.73
CA GLY A 10 2.46 -4.83 -25.63
C GLY A 10 1.53 -4.57 -26.82
N LEU A 11 1.04 -5.63 -27.46
CA LEU A 11 0.25 -5.55 -28.71
C LEU A 11 -1.22 -5.21 -28.50
N ILE A 12 -1.71 -5.23 -27.25
CA ILE A 12 -3.11 -4.99 -26.92
C ILE A 12 -3.32 -3.50 -26.64
N PRO A 13 -4.25 -2.82 -27.34
CA PRO A 13 -4.59 -1.43 -27.06
C PRO A 13 -5.07 -1.22 -25.62
N GLU A 14 -4.74 -0.07 -25.02
CA GLU A 14 -5.06 0.21 -23.61
C GLU A 14 -6.56 0.14 -23.31
N TRP A 15 -7.42 0.65 -24.21
CA TRP A 15 -8.87 0.62 -24.02
C TRP A 15 -9.40 -0.82 -23.93
N LEU A 16 -8.82 -1.73 -24.73
CA LEU A 16 -9.19 -3.14 -24.75
C LEU A 16 -8.67 -3.85 -23.50
N LEU A 17 -7.43 -3.53 -23.06
CA LEU A 17 -6.90 -4.02 -21.78
C LEU A 17 -7.82 -3.64 -20.61
N ARG A 18 -8.22 -2.36 -20.53
CA ARG A 18 -9.15 -1.87 -19.50
C ARG A 18 -10.50 -2.56 -19.56
N LEU A 19 -11.03 -2.82 -20.75
CA LEU A 19 -12.29 -3.57 -20.93
C LEU A 19 -12.15 -5.01 -20.43
N VAL A 20 -11.11 -5.73 -20.85
CA VAL A 20 -10.86 -7.13 -20.46
C VAL A 20 -10.66 -7.25 -18.95
N VAL A 21 -9.89 -6.34 -18.34
CA VAL A 21 -9.70 -6.28 -16.90
C VAL A 21 -11.04 -6.08 -16.18
N ARG A 22 -11.88 -5.14 -16.62
CA ARG A 22 -13.22 -4.92 -16.03
C ARG A 22 -14.09 -6.17 -16.14
N LEU A 23 -14.18 -6.79 -17.32
CA LEU A 23 -14.95 -8.03 -17.49
C LEU A 23 -14.44 -9.16 -16.59
N HIS A 24 -13.13 -9.29 -16.44
CA HIS A 24 -12.54 -10.28 -15.55
C HIS A 24 -12.84 -9.99 -14.07
N LEU A 25 -12.81 -8.72 -13.66
CA LEU A 25 -13.19 -8.31 -12.31
C LEU A 25 -14.67 -8.60 -12.03
N GLU A 26 -15.57 -8.24 -12.95
CA GLU A 26 -17.00 -8.55 -12.84
C GLU A 26 -17.25 -10.06 -12.73
N TYR A 27 -16.59 -10.85 -13.57
CA TYR A 27 -16.66 -12.31 -13.49
C TYR A 27 -16.17 -12.84 -12.14
N ARG A 28 -15.11 -12.25 -11.57
CA ARG A 28 -14.63 -12.66 -10.23
C ARG A 28 -15.61 -12.27 -9.13
N LEU A 29 -16.20 -11.09 -9.19
CA LEU A 29 -17.21 -10.65 -8.23
C LEU A 29 -18.46 -11.53 -8.31
N SER A 30 -18.89 -11.93 -9.50
CA SER A 30 -20.05 -12.80 -9.69
C SER A 30 -19.84 -14.23 -9.17
N LYS A 31 -18.60 -14.61 -8.81
CA LYS A 31 -18.28 -15.91 -8.19
C LYS A 31 -18.16 -15.82 -6.67
N GLN A 32 -18.23 -14.63 -6.09
CA GLN A 32 -18.23 -14.47 -4.64
C GLN A 32 -19.59 -14.87 -4.06
N PRO A 33 -19.62 -15.39 -2.82
CA PRO A 33 -20.87 -15.67 -2.15
C PRO A 33 -21.70 -14.40 -1.99
N THR A 34 -23.01 -14.50 -2.21
CA THR A 34 -23.96 -13.40 -2.04
C THR A 34 -24.80 -13.55 -0.77
N SER A 35 -24.86 -14.76 -0.19
CA SER A 35 -25.55 -15.01 1.07
C SER A 35 -24.77 -14.43 2.25
N ILE A 36 -25.48 -13.79 3.18
CA ILE A 36 -24.89 -13.22 4.41
C ILE A 36 -24.18 -14.33 5.22
N GLU A 37 -24.78 -15.51 5.31
CA GLU A 37 -24.20 -16.64 6.05
C GLU A 37 -22.91 -17.15 5.40
N GLU A 38 -22.88 -17.27 4.07
CA GLU A 38 -21.69 -17.73 3.34
C GLU A 38 -20.55 -16.71 3.43
N ILE A 39 -20.86 -15.41 3.34
CA ILE A 39 -19.89 -14.32 3.51
C ILE A 39 -19.28 -14.38 4.91
N GLN A 40 -20.11 -14.49 5.96
CA GLN A 40 -19.62 -14.58 7.34
C GLN A 40 -18.80 -15.85 7.58
N ASN A 41 -19.25 -17.00 7.05
CA ASN A 41 -18.52 -18.26 7.17
C ASN A 41 -17.15 -18.20 6.48
N HIS A 42 -17.08 -17.57 5.31
CA HIS A 42 -15.82 -17.33 4.61
C HIS A 42 -14.88 -16.45 5.43
N LEU A 43 -15.38 -15.34 5.98
CA LEU A 43 -14.61 -14.45 6.86
C LEU A 43 -14.09 -15.18 8.11
N ASN A 44 -14.93 -15.96 8.79
CA ASN A 44 -14.52 -16.75 9.95
C ASN A 44 -13.39 -17.74 9.61
N LYS A 45 -13.49 -18.40 8.44
CA LYS A 45 -12.48 -19.35 7.96
C LYS A 45 -11.17 -18.63 7.59
N PHE A 46 -11.28 -17.43 7.03
CA PHE A 46 -10.14 -16.56 6.71
C PHE A 46 -9.39 -16.14 7.97
N ILE A 47 -10.11 -15.62 8.98
CA ILE A 47 -9.54 -15.25 10.30
C ILE A 47 -8.86 -16.44 10.96
N LYS A 48 -9.49 -17.63 10.96
CA LYS A 48 -8.89 -18.86 11.50
C LYS A 48 -7.57 -19.22 10.81
N THR A 49 -7.46 -18.98 9.51
CA THR A 49 -6.23 -19.18 8.75
C THR A 49 -5.16 -18.15 9.13
N MET A 50 -5.54 -16.87 9.25
CA MET A 50 -4.64 -15.80 9.68
C MET A 50 -4.05 -16.07 11.07
N ASN A 51 -4.89 -16.45 12.04
CA ASN A 51 -4.46 -16.71 13.42
C ASN A 51 -3.45 -17.85 13.55
N LYS A 52 -3.48 -18.83 12.63
CA LYS A 52 -2.52 -19.93 12.56
C LYS A 52 -1.24 -19.59 11.79
N SER A 53 -1.23 -18.48 11.06
CA SER A 53 -0.10 -18.08 10.22
C SER A 53 1.01 -17.39 11.03
N PRO A 54 2.25 -17.33 10.49
CA PRO A 54 3.26 -16.38 10.97
C PRO A 54 2.82 -14.92 10.75
N ILE A 55 3.54 -13.95 11.32
CA ILE A 55 3.22 -12.51 11.15
C ILE A 55 3.32 -12.12 9.67
N THR A 56 4.42 -12.45 9.01
CA THR A 56 4.63 -12.29 7.57
C THR A 56 4.91 -13.66 6.94
N ILE A 57 4.63 -13.80 5.64
CA ILE A 57 5.09 -14.98 4.89
C ILE A 57 6.46 -14.65 4.34
N GLU A 58 7.48 -15.42 4.70
CA GLU A 58 8.82 -15.26 4.13
C GLU A 58 8.76 -15.45 2.60
N ILE A 59 9.19 -14.41 1.89
CA ILE A 59 9.43 -14.48 0.46
C ILE A 59 10.93 -14.72 0.32
N ASN A 60 11.35 -15.93 -0.07
CA ASN A 60 12.78 -16.29 -0.20
C ASN A 60 13.62 -15.13 -0.79
N LYS A 61 14.68 -14.70 -0.10
CA LYS A 61 15.54 -13.54 -0.45
C LYS A 61 16.02 -13.47 -1.91
N ALA A 62 16.20 -14.62 -2.58
CA ALA A 62 16.55 -14.66 -4.01
C ALA A 62 15.45 -14.09 -4.93
N ASN A 63 14.20 -14.06 -4.47
CA ASN A 63 13.09 -13.43 -5.17
C ASN A 63 13.13 -11.90 -5.01
N GLU A 64 13.46 -11.36 -3.83
CA GLU A 64 13.45 -9.91 -3.53
C GLU A 64 14.27 -9.09 -4.54
N GLN A 65 15.44 -9.60 -4.95
CA GLN A 65 16.31 -8.96 -5.95
C GLN A 65 15.67 -8.82 -7.34
N HIS A 66 14.67 -9.65 -7.67
CA HIS A 66 13.92 -9.58 -8.93
C HIS A 66 12.63 -8.72 -8.82
N TYR A 67 12.18 -8.36 -7.62
CA TYR A 67 10.96 -7.56 -7.41
C TYR A 67 11.23 -6.07 -7.17
N GLU A 68 12.39 -5.71 -6.64
CA GLU A 68 12.69 -4.30 -6.39
C GLU A 68 13.06 -3.59 -7.70
N VAL A 69 12.10 -2.87 -8.27
CA VAL A 69 12.43 -1.79 -9.20
C VAL A 69 13.19 -0.72 -8.41
N PRO A 70 14.29 -0.16 -8.96
CA PRO A 70 15.08 0.85 -8.29
C PRO A 70 14.28 2.12 -7.95
N THR A 71 14.76 2.87 -6.96
CA THR A 71 14.08 4.07 -6.42
C THR A 71 13.85 5.13 -7.50
N GLU A 72 14.76 5.22 -8.46
CA GLU A 72 14.74 6.13 -9.61
C GLU A 72 13.47 5.97 -10.44
N PHE A 73 12.94 4.75 -10.59
CA PHE A 73 11.66 4.53 -11.26
C PHE A 73 10.51 5.20 -10.52
N PHE A 74 10.46 5.04 -9.19
CA PHE A 74 9.42 5.62 -8.35
C PHE A 74 9.51 7.14 -8.29
N GLN A 75 10.72 7.70 -8.30
CA GLN A 75 10.93 9.15 -8.43
C GLN A 75 10.35 9.72 -9.73
N ILE A 76 10.33 8.94 -10.81
CA ILE A 76 9.73 9.36 -12.07
C ILE A 76 8.20 9.27 -12.04
N ILE A 77 7.62 8.21 -11.47
CA ILE A 77 6.18 7.95 -11.60
C ILE A 77 5.30 8.49 -10.47
N LEU A 78 5.86 8.69 -9.27
CA LEU A 78 5.13 9.22 -8.10
C LEU A 78 5.16 10.74 -8.07
N GLY A 79 4.40 11.38 -7.17
CA GLY A 79 4.51 12.80 -6.91
C GLY A 79 5.76 13.15 -6.10
N GLN A 80 5.91 14.44 -5.78
CA GLN A 80 7.08 14.98 -5.08
C GLN A 80 7.31 14.39 -3.69
N ARG A 81 6.25 13.90 -3.02
CA ARG A 81 6.37 13.24 -1.71
C ARG A 81 6.81 11.79 -1.82
N LEU A 82 6.91 11.23 -3.03
CA LEU A 82 7.20 9.81 -3.26
C LEU A 82 6.21 8.90 -2.53
N LYS A 83 4.94 9.30 -2.49
CA LYS A 83 3.89 8.60 -1.75
C LYS A 83 3.36 7.42 -2.57
N TYR A 84 3.93 6.24 -2.38
CA TYR A 84 3.46 5.01 -3.03
C TYR A 84 2.27 4.37 -2.31
N SER A 85 1.17 5.11 -2.25
CA SER A 85 -0.12 4.69 -1.71
C SER A 85 -1.21 5.67 -2.16
N CYS A 86 -2.48 5.34 -1.97
CA CYS A 86 -3.63 6.14 -2.44
C CYS A 86 -3.54 7.64 -2.07
N GLY A 87 -3.60 8.55 -3.05
CA GLY A 87 -3.74 10.00 -2.83
C GLY A 87 -5.19 10.43 -2.56
N TYR A 88 -5.39 11.65 -2.09
CA TYR A 88 -6.72 12.24 -1.88
C TYR A 88 -7.01 13.27 -2.96
N TRP A 89 -8.22 13.25 -3.53
CA TRP A 89 -8.50 13.96 -4.78
C TRP A 89 -9.84 14.67 -4.64
N GLU A 90 -9.92 15.91 -5.10
CA GLU A 90 -11.19 16.62 -5.18
C GLU A 90 -12.18 15.91 -6.13
N LYS A 91 -13.47 16.15 -5.90
CA LYS A 91 -14.52 15.60 -6.77
C LYS A 91 -14.46 16.31 -8.13
N LYS A 92 -14.60 15.53 -9.21
CA LYS A 92 -14.71 16.00 -10.62
C LYS A 92 -13.41 16.50 -11.29
N ILE A 93 -12.28 15.82 -11.05
CA ILE A 93 -11.04 16.10 -11.79
C ILE A 93 -11.04 15.36 -13.15
N PRO A 94 -10.89 16.07 -14.29
CA PRO A 94 -10.73 15.43 -15.60
C PRO A 94 -9.45 14.60 -15.66
N ARG A 95 -9.51 13.42 -16.30
CA ARG A 95 -8.39 12.49 -16.41
C ARG A 95 -7.09 13.13 -16.95
N LYS A 96 -7.21 14.13 -17.84
CA LYS A 96 -6.10 14.86 -18.43
C LYS A 96 -5.31 15.76 -17.45
N ASN A 97 -5.92 16.14 -16.32
CA ASN A 97 -5.30 17.01 -15.31
C ASN A 97 -4.69 16.21 -14.15
N LEU A 98 -4.70 14.87 -14.22
CA LEU A 98 -4.27 14.03 -13.09
C LEU A 98 -2.78 14.20 -12.76
N ILE A 99 -1.90 14.38 -13.76
CA ILE A 99 -0.47 14.60 -13.48
C ILE A 99 -0.28 15.91 -12.71
N ASP A 100 -0.92 17.00 -13.15
CA ASP A 100 -0.72 18.34 -12.60
C ASP A 100 -1.21 18.46 -11.15
N LEU A 101 -2.14 17.60 -10.75
CA LEU A 101 -2.72 17.58 -9.40
C LEU A 101 -2.20 16.42 -8.54
N LEU A 102 -1.27 15.60 -9.04
CA LEU A 102 -0.74 14.46 -8.30
C LEU A 102 -0.05 14.88 -7.00
N ASP A 103 0.83 15.88 -7.06
CA ASP A 103 1.56 16.35 -5.87
C ASP A 103 0.60 16.84 -4.79
N LYS A 104 -0.39 17.66 -5.17
CA LYS A 104 -1.45 18.10 -4.26
C LYS A 104 -2.24 16.92 -3.67
N SER A 105 -2.51 15.89 -4.48
CA SER A 105 -3.23 14.71 -4.00
C SER A 105 -2.45 13.89 -2.97
N GLU A 106 -1.12 13.89 -3.06
CA GLU A 106 -0.26 13.26 -2.07
C GLU A 106 -0.32 14.04 -0.75
N GLU A 107 -0.11 15.36 -0.80
CA GLU A 107 -0.22 16.27 0.36
C GLU A 107 -1.58 16.14 1.06
N ASP A 108 -2.68 16.17 0.30
CA ASP A 108 -4.04 16.12 0.87
C ASP A 108 -4.30 14.82 1.64
N MET A 109 -3.74 13.70 1.18
CA MET A 109 -3.86 12.44 1.91
C MET A 109 -2.94 12.39 3.14
N LEU A 110 -1.76 13.00 3.07
CA LEU A 110 -0.85 13.08 4.22
C LEU A 110 -1.47 13.97 5.32
N GLU A 111 -2.03 15.12 4.95
CA GLU A 111 -2.79 16.00 5.85
C GLU A 111 -3.97 15.25 6.48
N LEU A 112 -4.77 14.56 5.66
CA LEU A 112 -5.92 13.78 6.15
C LEU A 112 -5.48 12.65 7.08
N THR A 113 -4.35 12.00 6.79
CA THR A 113 -3.73 10.98 7.65
C THR A 113 -3.37 11.57 9.01
N CYS A 114 -2.61 12.67 9.05
CA CYS A 114 -2.22 13.30 10.31
C CYS A 114 -3.44 13.75 11.13
N LYS A 115 -4.45 14.33 10.47
CA LYS A 115 -5.71 14.72 11.11
C LYS A 115 -6.45 13.54 11.72
N ARG A 116 -6.60 12.43 10.97
CA ARG A 116 -7.32 11.23 11.45
C ARG A 116 -6.53 10.47 12.51
N ALA A 117 -5.21 10.50 12.44
CA ALA A 117 -4.32 9.92 13.44
C ALA A 117 -4.17 10.80 14.69
N LYS A 118 -4.80 11.99 14.72
CA LYS A 118 -4.71 12.95 15.83
C LYS A 118 -3.25 13.28 16.17
N ILE A 119 -2.44 13.56 15.14
CA ILE A 119 -1.05 13.99 15.32
C ILE A 119 -1.04 15.40 15.91
N GLU A 120 -0.23 15.59 16.94
CA GLU A 120 0.02 16.87 17.59
C GLU A 120 1.54 17.05 17.72
N ASP A 121 1.99 18.30 17.77
CA ASP A 121 3.42 18.58 17.89
C ASP A 121 3.96 18.20 19.29
N GLY A 122 5.20 17.72 19.35
CA GLY A 122 5.84 17.22 20.57
C GLY A 122 5.57 15.74 20.88
N GLN A 123 4.99 14.97 19.96
CA GLN A 123 4.73 13.54 20.13
C GLN A 123 5.94 12.66 19.77
N GLU A 124 6.03 11.46 20.37
CA GLU A 124 6.89 10.37 19.93
C GLU A 124 6.11 9.51 18.92
N ILE A 125 6.55 9.46 17.67
CA ILE A 125 5.79 8.89 16.55
C ILE A 125 6.57 7.76 15.87
N LEU A 126 5.94 6.60 15.72
CA LEU A 126 6.47 5.45 14.99
C LEU A 126 5.72 5.24 13.68
N GLU A 127 6.42 5.23 12.55
CA GLU A 127 5.86 4.87 11.24
C GLU A 127 6.30 3.45 10.83
N LEU A 128 5.34 2.56 10.63
CA LEU A 128 5.54 1.17 10.21
C LEU A 128 5.36 1.03 8.70
N GLY A 129 6.46 0.74 8.00
CA GLY A 129 6.47 0.63 6.54
C GLY A 129 6.53 2.00 5.87
N CYS A 130 7.57 2.78 6.16
CA CYS A 130 7.65 4.20 5.79
C CYS A 130 7.90 4.51 4.29
N GLY A 131 8.13 3.49 3.46
CA GLY A 131 8.43 3.68 2.04
C GLY A 131 9.65 4.59 1.84
N TRP A 132 9.53 5.61 0.99
CA TRP A 132 10.56 6.64 0.79
C TRP A 132 10.45 7.83 1.75
N GLY A 133 9.67 7.70 2.83
CA GLY A 133 9.54 8.71 3.88
C GLY A 133 8.48 9.79 3.60
N SER A 134 7.51 9.51 2.73
CA SER A 134 6.47 10.47 2.35
C SER A 134 5.76 11.10 3.56
N LEU A 135 5.31 10.28 4.51
CA LEU A 135 4.63 10.72 5.72
C LEU A 135 5.60 11.30 6.75
N VAL A 136 6.71 10.62 7.06
CA VAL A 136 7.66 11.15 8.06
C VAL A 136 8.21 12.52 7.68
N PHE A 137 8.53 12.77 6.40
CA PHE A 137 8.99 14.09 5.97
C PHE A 137 7.89 15.14 5.99
N TYR A 138 6.65 14.77 5.67
CA TYR A 138 5.51 15.66 5.87
C TYR A 138 5.36 16.03 7.35
N MET A 139 5.39 15.03 8.25
CA MET A 139 5.23 15.29 9.67
C MET A 139 6.38 16.14 10.23
N LEU A 140 7.62 15.90 9.83
CA LEU A 140 8.78 16.70 10.23
C LEU A 140 8.66 18.18 9.85
N GLU A 141 8.02 18.50 8.72
CA GLU A 141 7.80 19.87 8.25
C GLU A 141 6.68 20.58 9.03
N HIS A 142 5.72 19.83 9.57
CA HIS A 142 4.51 20.39 10.21
C HIS A 142 4.49 20.26 11.74
N PHE A 143 5.24 19.32 12.31
CA PHE A 143 5.27 18.97 13.74
C PHE A 143 6.73 18.79 14.22
N HIS A 144 7.52 19.85 14.07
CA HIS A 144 8.97 19.88 14.25
C HIS A 144 9.48 19.59 15.68
N LEU A 145 8.65 19.70 16.72
CA LEU A 145 9.04 19.34 18.10
C LEU A 145 8.87 17.84 18.39
N SER A 146 8.20 17.12 17.50
CA SER A 146 8.00 15.68 17.61
C SER A 146 9.28 14.89 17.31
N LYS A 147 9.33 13.65 17.75
CA LYS A 147 10.40 12.71 17.39
C LYS A 147 9.83 11.55 16.59
N TYR A 148 10.62 11.09 15.63
CA TYR A 148 10.17 10.12 14.65
C TYR A 148 11.07 8.90 14.63
N THR A 149 10.45 7.73 14.65
CA THR A 149 11.08 6.46 14.27
C THR A 149 10.38 5.94 13.03
N ALA A 150 11.13 5.71 11.96
CA ALA A 150 10.60 5.20 10.69
C ALA A 150 11.15 3.79 10.41
N ILE A 151 10.26 2.82 10.18
CA ILE A 151 10.59 1.42 9.93
C ILE A 151 10.41 1.10 8.45
N THR A 152 11.43 0.49 7.84
CA THR A 152 11.35 -0.08 6.48
C THR A 152 12.08 -1.43 6.45
N ASN A 153 11.68 -2.35 5.58
CA ASN A 153 12.45 -3.56 5.29
C ASN A 153 13.46 -3.35 4.14
N SER A 154 13.37 -2.25 3.38
CA SER A 154 14.17 -2.02 2.18
C SER A 154 15.40 -1.16 2.45
N ASN A 155 16.54 -1.61 1.93
CA ASN A 155 17.81 -0.91 2.06
C ASN A 155 17.85 0.38 1.22
N SER A 156 17.21 0.38 0.05
CA SER A 156 17.19 1.53 -0.86
C SER A 156 16.35 2.68 -0.26
N GLN A 157 15.20 2.34 0.32
CA GLN A 157 14.33 3.25 1.06
C GLN A 157 15.04 3.89 2.26
N LYS A 158 15.68 3.08 3.11
CA LYS A 158 16.46 3.59 4.25
C LYS A 158 17.54 4.57 3.79
N LYS A 159 18.35 4.20 2.79
CA LYS A 159 19.41 5.06 2.25
C LYS A 159 18.87 6.37 1.70
N HIS A 160 17.73 6.34 1.01
CA HIS A 160 17.06 7.54 0.51
C HIS A 160 16.67 8.48 1.66
N ILE A 161 15.99 7.95 2.69
CA ILE A 161 15.52 8.75 3.82
C ILE A 161 16.70 9.35 4.59
N GLU A 162 17.74 8.56 4.90
CA GLU A 162 18.93 9.05 5.61
C GLU A 162 19.70 10.12 4.82
N LYS A 163 19.77 9.98 3.49
CA LYS A 163 20.37 11.00 2.62
C LYS A 163 19.60 12.32 2.72
N VAL A 164 18.28 12.29 2.57
CA VAL A 164 17.42 13.48 2.66
C VAL A 164 17.48 14.10 4.05
N ALA A 165 17.45 13.28 5.11
CA ALA A 165 17.58 13.74 6.49
C ALA A 165 18.91 14.48 6.73
N LYS A 166 20.02 13.93 6.22
CA LYS A 166 21.34 14.58 6.29
C LYS A 166 21.39 15.90 5.52
N GLU A 167 20.84 15.94 4.30
CA GLU A 167 20.80 17.14 3.46
C GLU A 167 19.97 18.27 4.09
N LYS A 168 18.84 17.92 4.71
CA LYS A 168 17.96 18.86 5.41
C LYS A 168 18.35 19.13 6.87
N LYS A 169 19.43 18.51 7.38
CA LYS A 169 19.89 18.60 8.78
C LYS A 169 18.80 18.23 9.80
N ILE A 170 18.04 17.20 9.51
CA ILE A 170 17.02 16.64 10.41
C ILE A 170 17.72 15.80 11.49
N ASP A 171 17.48 16.10 12.76
CA ASP A 171 18.08 15.46 13.92
C ASP A 171 17.09 14.65 14.78
N ASN A 172 15.79 14.91 14.62
CA ASN A 172 14.68 14.24 15.32
C ASN A 172 14.08 13.04 14.56
N LEU A 173 14.85 12.40 13.67
CA LEU A 173 14.45 11.22 12.90
C LEU A 173 15.43 10.05 13.06
N ARG A 174 14.92 8.88 13.49
CA ARG A 174 15.61 7.59 13.48
C ARG A 174 15.04 6.68 12.41
N VAL A 175 15.87 6.13 11.52
CA VAL A 175 15.45 5.19 10.47
C VAL A 175 16.00 3.79 10.75
N ILE A 176 15.10 2.82 10.92
CA ILE A 176 15.46 1.43 11.27
C ILE A 176 15.07 0.51 10.12
N LYS A 177 16.06 -0.28 9.66
CA LYS A 177 15.80 -1.35 8.70
C LYS A 177 15.52 -2.63 9.46
N THR A 178 14.27 -3.11 9.44
CA THR A 178 13.90 -4.41 10.03
C THR A 178 12.67 -4.98 9.35
N ASP A 179 12.52 -6.30 9.38
CA ASP A 179 11.26 -6.94 9.00
C ASP A 179 10.20 -6.68 10.09
N ILE A 180 8.97 -6.40 9.68
CA ILE A 180 7.90 -6.07 10.64
C ILE A 180 7.55 -7.26 11.57
N SER A 181 7.82 -8.49 11.16
CA SER A 181 7.66 -9.67 12.01
C SER A 181 8.69 -9.74 13.13
N GLU A 182 9.84 -9.10 12.97
CA GLU A 182 10.97 -9.04 13.90
C GLU A 182 11.08 -7.69 14.61
N ILE A 183 10.10 -6.80 14.42
CA ILE A 183 10.15 -5.46 15.01
C ILE A 183 10.33 -5.52 16.52
N ASP A 184 11.35 -4.81 16.97
CA ASP A 184 11.65 -4.51 18.35
C ASP A 184 12.23 -3.10 18.38
N VAL A 185 11.50 -2.18 19.01
CA VAL A 185 11.86 -0.76 19.04
C VAL A 185 11.95 -0.32 20.49
N GLU A 186 12.94 0.51 20.77
CA GLU A 186 13.10 1.12 22.08
C GLU A 186 12.03 2.20 22.29
N GLY A 187 11.56 2.32 23.52
CA GLY A 187 10.65 3.38 23.95
C GLY A 187 9.16 3.07 23.79
N LYS A 188 8.34 4.10 24.03
CA LYS A 188 6.89 4.07 23.89
C LYS A 188 6.44 5.29 23.09
N TYR A 189 5.48 5.08 22.20
CA TYR A 189 5.03 6.07 21.22
C TYR A 189 3.63 6.59 21.55
N ASP A 190 3.42 7.89 21.35
CA ASP A 190 2.08 8.50 21.44
C ASP A 190 1.24 8.10 20.23
N ARG A 191 1.89 7.95 19.07
CA ARG A 191 1.25 7.57 17.82
C ARG A 191 2.07 6.52 17.09
N ILE A 192 1.38 5.51 16.58
CA ILE A 192 1.93 4.56 15.62
C ILE A 192 1.09 4.67 14.35
N LEU A 193 1.73 4.77 13.19
CA LEU A 193 1.05 4.87 11.90
C LEU A 193 1.51 3.75 10.99
N SER A 194 0.58 3.26 10.16
CA SER A 194 0.88 2.33 9.09
C SER A 194 0.09 2.70 7.84
N ILE A 195 0.78 2.89 6.72
CA ILE A 195 0.16 3.19 5.43
C ILE A 195 0.47 2.07 4.45
N GLU A 196 -0.57 1.34 4.04
CA GLU A 196 -0.54 0.24 3.06
C GLU A 196 0.58 -0.80 3.31
N MET A 197 0.79 -1.16 4.58
CA MET A 197 1.73 -2.20 5.02
C MET A 197 1.01 -3.47 5.51
N PHE A 198 -0.18 -3.34 6.11
CA PHE A 198 -0.94 -4.46 6.68
C PHE A 198 -1.41 -5.48 5.61
N GLU A 199 -1.42 -5.12 4.34
CA GLU A 199 -1.71 -6.01 3.21
C GLU A 199 -0.61 -7.06 3.01
N HIS A 200 0.57 -6.83 3.59
CA HIS A 200 1.70 -7.76 3.62
C HIS A 200 1.76 -8.59 4.92
N VAL A 201 0.84 -8.36 5.86
CA VAL A 201 0.81 -9.05 7.15
C VAL A 201 -0.23 -10.18 7.10
N ARG A 202 0.17 -11.38 7.48
CA ARG A 202 -0.68 -12.58 7.48
C ARG A 202 -1.38 -12.82 8.81
N ASN A 203 -0.77 -12.41 9.92
CA ASN A 203 -1.36 -12.57 11.26
C ASN A 203 -1.48 -11.22 11.98
N TYR A 204 -2.68 -10.63 11.92
CA TYR A 204 -2.97 -9.32 12.52
C TYR A 204 -2.93 -9.38 14.04
N GLY A 205 -3.48 -10.41 14.67
CA GLY A 205 -3.52 -10.53 16.14
C GLY A 205 -2.11 -10.50 16.76
N LYS A 206 -1.18 -11.29 16.22
CA LYS A 206 0.22 -11.30 16.69
C LYS A 206 0.92 -9.95 16.49
N LEU A 207 0.74 -9.32 15.33
CA LEU A 207 1.36 -8.03 15.06
C LEU A 207 0.77 -6.91 15.92
N LEU A 208 -0.56 -6.84 16.04
CA LEU A 208 -1.24 -5.85 16.88
C LEU A 208 -0.85 -6.01 18.36
N SER A 209 -0.63 -7.24 18.82
CA SER A 209 -0.09 -7.51 20.16
C SER A 209 1.35 -7.02 20.34
N LYS A 210 2.21 -7.10 19.31
CA LYS A 210 3.52 -6.45 19.37
C LYS A 210 3.39 -4.93 19.40
N ILE A 211 2.56 -4.37 18.53
CA ILE A 211 2.35 -2.93 18.40
C ILE A 211 1.79 -2.33 19.70
N SER A 212 0.87 -3.01 20.40
CA SER A 212 0.33 -2.53 21.68
C SER A 212 1.41 -2.37 22.74
N ASN A 213 2.46 -3.19 22.71
CA ASN A 213 3.61 -3.07 23.59
C ASN A 213 4.49 -1.86 23.28
N PHE A 214 4.38 -1.23 22.11
CA PHE A 214 5.12 0.00 21.80
C PHE A 214 4.28 1.25 22.07
N LEU A 215 2.98 1.13 22.33
CA LEU A 215 2.13 2.27 22.63
C LEU A 215 2.26 2.71 24.10
N LYS A 216 2.31 4.03 24.29
CA LYS A 216 1.97 4.67 25.58
C LYS A 216 0.52 4.35 25.95
N GLU A 217 0.13 4.61 27.19
CA GLU A 217 -1.21 4.27 27.67
C GLU A 217 -2.33 5.00 26.94
N SER A 218 -2.14 6.30 26.67
CA SER A 218 -3.02 7.11 25.82
C SER A 218 -2.63 7.08 24.33
N GLY A 219 -1.75 6.16 23.94
CA GLY A 219 -1.24 6.04 22.59
C GLY A 219 -2.29 5.50 21.62
N MET A 220 -2.19 5.92 20.35
CA MET A 220 -3.10 5.47 19.30
C MET A 220 -2.36 4.88 18.10
N LEU A 221 -2.97 3.88 17.46
CA LEU A 221 -2.52 3.29 16.22
C LEU A 221 -3.45 3.71 15.08
N PHE A 222 -2.89 4.32 14.04
CA PHE A 222 -3.60 4.62 12.80
C PHE A 222 -3.19 3.66 11.69
N ILE A 223 -4.17 3.02 11.05
CA ILE A 223 -3.96 2.11 9.92
C ILE A 223 -4.70 2.66 8.69
N HIS A 224 -3.96 2.93 7.63
CA HIS A 224 -4.44 3.17 6.28
C HIS A 224 -4.19 1.91 5.47
N ILE A 225 -5.25 1.28 4.96
CA ILE A 225 -5.17 -0.01 4.26
C ILE A 225 -6.21 -0.06 3.14
N PHE A 226 -5.89 -0.63 1.98
CA PHE A 226 -6.91 -0.88 0.97
C PHE A 226 -7.73 -2.14 1.29
N THR A 227 -9.02 -2.12 1.01
CA THR A 227 -9.97 -3.19 1.36
C THR A 227 -10.97 -3.46 0.25
N ASP A 228 -11.39 -4.72 0.12
CA ASP A 228 -12.65 -5.09 -0.52
C ASP A 228 -13.82 -4.81 0.44
N LYS A 229 -15.00 -4.53 -0.10
CA LYS A 229 -16.19 -4.24 0.69
C LYS A 229 -16.50 -5.36 1.69
N ASN A 230 -16.49 -6.61 1.23
CA ASN A 230 -17.01 -7.75 2.02
C ASN A 230 -16.14 -9.00 1.94
N TYR A 231 -15.26 -9.14 0.93
CA TYR A 231 -14.66 -10.44 0.64
C TYR A 231 -13.13 -10.43 0.77
N PRO A 232 -12.59 -10.91 1.90
CA PRO A 232 -11.14 -11.02 2.05
C PRO A 232 -10.60 -12.22 1.25
N TYR A 233 -9.41 -12.09 0.69
CA TYR A 233 -8.71 -13.20 0.05
C TYR A 233 -7.20 -13.01 0.05
N PHE A 234 -6.48 -14.12 -0.09
CA PHE A 234 -5.02 -14.13 -0.19
C PHE A 234 -4.56 -14.08 -1.65
N TYR A 235 -3.46 -13.36 -1.91
CA TYR A 235 -2.81 -13.36 -3.21
C TYR A 235 -1.89 -14.59 -3.32
N GLU A 236 -2.42 -15.67 -3.88
CA GLU A 236 -1.74 -16.96 -3.99
C GLU A 236 -1.49 -17.37 -5.45
N LEU A 237 -0.34 -18.01 -5.70
CA LEU A 237 0.10 -18.41 -7.05
C LEU A 237 -0.87 -19.36 -7.75
N ASN A 238 -1.55 -20.22 -6.99
CA ASN A 238 -2.47 -21.24 -7.50
C ASN A 238 -3.93 -20.74 -7.55
N SER A 239 -4.15 -19.44 -7.37
CA SER A 239 -5.49 -18.83 -7.40
C SER A 239 -5.74 -18.09 -8.73
N SER A 240 -6.98 -17.63 -8.93
CA SER A 240 -7.33 -16.71 -10.03
C SER A 240 -6.59 -15.36 -9.98
N SER A 241 -5.89 -15.07 -8.87
CA SER A 241 -4.97 -13.93 -8.74
C SER A 241 -3.51 -14.27 -9.06
N GLY A 242 -3.25 -15.47 -9.59
CA GLY A 242 -1.91 -16.04 -9.75
C GLY A 242 -0.92 -15.18 -10.55
N TRP A 243 -1.36 -14.38 -11.52
CA TRP A 243 -0.46 -13.44 -12.22
C TRP A 243 -0.04 -12.27 -11.31
N MET A 244 -0.98 -11.63 -10.61
CA MET A 244 -0.69 -10.56 -9.65
C MET A 244 0.16 -11.07 -8.49
N ALA A 245 -0.18 -12.26 -7.95
CA ALA A 245 0.58 -12.91 -6.90
C ALA A 245 1.99 -13.32 -7.35
N ARG A 246 2.18 -13.64 -8.64
CA ARG A 246 3.49 -14.03 -9.19
C ARG A 246 4.42 -12.86 -9.42
N TYR A 247 3.90 -11.67 -9.74
CA TYR A 247 4.74 -10.55 -10.18
C TYR A 247 4.73 -9.33 -9.27
N PHE A 248 3.71 -9.15 -8.41
CA PHE A 248 3.56 -7.89 -7.65
C PHE A 248 3.11 -8.06 -6.18
N PHE A 249 2.31 -9.08 -5.86
CA PHE A 249 1.66 -9.21 -4.55
C PHE A 249 1.84 -10.60 -3.93
N ARG A 250 3.02 -11.21 -4.05
CA ARG A 250 3.24 -12.56 -3.50
C ARG A 250 3.07 -12.57 -1.98
N GLY A 251 2.21 -13.43 -1.46
CA GLY A 251 2.01 -13.60 -0.02
C GLY A 251 1.14 -12.52 0.64
N GLY A 252 0.79 -11.46 -0.10
CA GLY A 252 -0.10 -10.40 0.38
C GLY A 252 -1.56 -10.85 0.47
N LEU A 253 -2.42 -9.93 0.91
CA LEU A 253 -3.86 -10.15 1.01
C LEU A 253 -4.67 -8.94 0.56
N MET A 254 -5.90 -9.18 0.11
CA MET A 254 -6.95 -8.18 0.02
C MET A 254 -7.83 -8.38 1.26
N PRO A 255 -7.86 -7.45 2.22
CA PRO A 255 -8.71 -7.56 3.40
C PRO A 255 -10.13 -7.13 3.07
N SER A 256 -11.12 -7.61 3.82
CA SER A 256 -12.45 -6.99 3.84
C SER A 256 -12.47 -5.80 4.78
N ALA A 257 -13.41 -4.88 4.55
CA ALA A 257 -13.52 -3.64 5.31
C ALA A 257 -13.83 -3.87 6.81
N ASP A 258 -14.41 -5.00 7.17
CA ASP A 258 -14.70 -5.40 8.54
C ASP A 258 -13.61 -6.25 9.19
N LEU A 259 -12.64 -6.78 8.43
CA LEU A 259 -11.67 -7.77 8.91
C LEU A 259 -10.92 -7.33 10.18
N LEU A 260 -10.45 -6.09 10.21
CA LEU A 260 -9.67 -5.58 11.36
C LEU A 260 -10.50 -5.50 12.65
N LEU A 261 -11.83 -5.39 12.54
CA LEU A 261 -12.75 -5.31 13.69
C LEU A 261 -12.78 -6.61 14.51
N TYR A 262 -12.26 -7.72 13.96
CA TYR A 262 -12.22 -9.02 14.64
C TYR A 262 -10.93 -9.26 15.43
N PHE A 263 -9.98 -8.32 15.42
CA PHE A 263 -8.68 -8.46 16.10
C PHE A 263 -8.57 -7.46 17.26
N THR A 264 -9.39 -7.66 18.29
CA THR A 264 -9.57 -6.69 19.38
C THR A 264 -8.88 -7.05 20.70
N ASP A 265 -8.06 -8.11 20.73
CA ASP A 265 -7.48 -8.66 21.96
C ASP A 265 -6.60 -7.68 22.76
N GLN A 266 -5.98 -6.71 22.07
CA GLN A 266 -5.02 -5.77 22.66
C GLN A 266 -5.34 -4.32 22.33
N LEU A 267 -5.98 -4.09 21.18
CA LEU A 267 -6.34 -2.77 20.67
C LEU A 267 -7.80 -2.82 20.24
N SER A 268 -8.55 -1.77 20.54
CA SER A 268 -9.93 -1.59 20.09
C SER A 268 -10.00 -0.49 19.04
N VAL A 269 -10.93 -0.64 18.09
CA VAL A 269 -11.15 0.37 17.05
C VAL A 269 -12.02 1.49 17.62
N GLU A 270 -11.44 2.69 17.74
CA GLU A 270 -12.15 3.90 18.16
C GLU A 270 -12.96 4.49 17.02
N LYS A 271 -12.40 4.51 15.79
CA LYS A 271 -13.07 5.09 14.64
C LYS A 271 -12.62 4.51 13.32
N VAL A 272 -13.56 4.51 12.38
CA VAL A 272 -13.36 4.00 11.02
C VAL A 272 -13.80 5.05 10.01
N TRP A 273 -13.01 5.21 8.95
CA TRP A 273 -13.39 5.99 7.78
C TRP A 273 -13.16 5.20 6.50
N ARG A 274 -13.95 5.50 5.48
CA ARG A 274 -13.76 4.95 4.13
C ARG A 274 -13.43 6.09 3.17
N VAL A 275 -12.43 5.87 2.33
CA VAL A 275 -12.06 6.73 1.21
C VAL A 275 -12.34 5.95 -0.07
N ASN A 276 -13.37 6.40 -0.79
CA ASN A 276 -13.88 5.71 -1.99
C ASN A 276 -12.75 5.37 -2.98
N GLY A 277 -12.86 4.21 -3.64
CA GLY A 277 -11.81 3.67 -4.53
C GLY A 277 -11.46 4.56 -5.71
N THR A 278 -12.33 5.49 -6.11
CA THR A 278 -12.02 6.43 -7.21
C THR A 278 -10.80 7.31 -6.91
N HIS A 279 -10.48 7.55 -5.64
CA HIS A 279 -9.24 8.22 -5.24
C HIS A 279 -8.00 7.40 -5.63
N TYR A 280 -8.02 6.10 -5.35
CA TYR A 280 -6.89 5.24 -5.71
C TYR A 280 -6.84 5.03 -7.23
N ARG A 281 -8.00 4.87 -7.89
CA ARG A 281 -8.08 4.85 -9.36
C ARG A 281 -7.38 6.06 -10.00
N ARG A 282 -7.68 7.27 -9.52
CA ARG A 282 -7.06 8.52 -10.02
C ARG A 282 -5.56 8.54 -9.78
N THR A 283 -5.13 8.12 -8.60
CA THR A 283 -3.70 7.99 -8.24
C THR A 283 -2.97 7.05 -9.20
N LEU A 284 -3.49 5.85 -9.43
CA LEU A 284 -2.91 4.85 -10.33
C LEU A 284 -2.93 5.30 -11.80
N ASP A 285 -3.99 5.99 -12.22
CA ASP A 285 -4.08 6.59 -13.55
C ASP A 285 -3.09 7.75 -13.73
N ALA A 286 -2.81 8.54 -12.69
CA ALA A 286 -1.79 9.58 -12.71
C ALA A 286 -0.38 8.97 -12.86
N TRP A 287 -0.06 7.94 -12.07
CA TRP A 287 1.20 7.21 -12.17
C TRP A 287 1.38 6.57 -13.55
N LEU A 288 0.32 5.95 -14.10
CA LEU A 288 0.36 5.39 -15.45
C LEU A 288 0.63 6.47 -16.52
N GLN A 289 0.03 7.66 -16.38
CA GLN A 289 0.29 8.77 -17.30
C GLN A 289 1.73 9.28 -17.16
N LYS A 290 2.26 9.45 -15.94
CA LYS A 290 3.68 9.82 -15.71
C LYS A 290 4.63 8.77 -16.28
N MET A 291 4.34 7.49 -16.06
CA MET A 291 5.10 6.38 -16.63
C MET A 291 5.15 6.49 -18.16
N LYS A 292 3.99 6.63 -18.82
CA LYS A 292 3.92 6.77 -20.29
C LYS A 292 4.64 8.01 -20.81
N LYS A 293 4.49 9.16 -20.13
CA LYS A 293 5.12 10.44 -20.50
C LYS A 293 6.65 10.36 -20.42
N ASN A 294 7.19 9.63 -19.45
CA ASN A 294 8.63 9.52 -19.19
C ASN A 294 9.22 8.18 -19.64
N LYS A 295 8.64 7.56 -20.69
CA LYS A 295 9.08 6.25 -21.19
C LYS A 295 10.58 6.20 -21.50
N GLU A 296 11.10 7.24 -22.15
CA GLU A 296 12.51 7.32 -22.56
C GLU A 296 13.48 7.32 -21.37
N GLN A 297 13.06 7.86 -20.22
CA GLN A 297 13.85 7.84 -18.98
C GLN A 297 13.72 6.50 -18.24
N ILE A 298 12.54 5.87 -18.31
CA ILE A 298 12.25 4.62 -17.60
C ILE A 298 12.88 3.40 -18.28
N ILE A 299 12.94 3.36 -19.61
CA ILE A 299 13.47 2.18 -20.32
C ILE A 299 14.90 1.85 -19.89
N PRO A 300 15.87 2.79 -19.87
CA PRO A 300 17.22 2.51 -19.38
C PRO A 300 17.25 1.93 -17.96
N ILE A 301 16.43 2.45 -17.05
CA ILE A 301 16.32 1.96 -15.67
C ILE A 301 15.87 0.48 -15.65
N LEU A 302 14.89 0.12 -16.50
CA LEU A 302 14.42 -1.25 -16.63
C LEU A 302 15.45 -2.15 -17.32
N GLU A 303 16.23 -1.64 -18.27
CA GLU A 303 17.33 -2.36 -18.90
C GLU A 303 18.42 -2.70 -17.89
N ASP A 304 18.82 -1.75 -17.05
CA ASP A 304 19.83 -1.95 -16.00
C ASP A 304 19.35 -2.92 -14.92
N SER A 305 18.05 -2.88 -14.58
CA SER A 305 17.47 -3.71 -13.52
C SER A 305 17.17 -5.15 -13.97
N TYR A 306 16.72 -5.32 -15.22
CA TYR A 306 16.14 -6.58 -15.68
C TYR A 306 16.82 -7.18 -16.92
N GLY A 307 17.79 -6.49 -17.50
CA GLY A 307 18.39 -6.85 -18.79
C GLY A 307 17.63 -6.23 -19.97
N LYS A 308 18.37 -5.87 -21.01
CA LYS A 308 17.85 -5.18 -22.20
C LYS A 308 16.73 -5.96 -22.88
N GLU A 309 16.87 -7.27 -22.95
CA GLU A 309 15.89 -8.19 -23.53
C GLU A 309 14.57 -8.24 -22.75
N ASN A 310 14.58 -7.92 -21.45
CA ASN A 310 13.41 -7.98 -20.57
C ASN A 310 12.79 -6.60 -20.30
N ALA A 311 13.45 -5.48 -20.62
CA ALA A 311 12.95 -4.14 -20.32
C ALA A 311 11.56 -3.88 -20.93
N LYS A 312 11.33 -4.30 -22.18
CA LYS A 312 10.02 -4.19 -22.84
C LYS A 312 8.93 -5.00 -22.14
N LYS A 313 9.28 -6.20 -21.65
CA LYS A 313 8.37 -7.05 -20.89
C LYS A 313 7.98 -6.39 -19.57
N TRP A 314 8.96 -5.91 -18.81
CA TRP A 314 8.71 -5.24 -17.52
C TRP A 314 7.96 -3.92 -17.67
N TRP A 315 8.24 -3.15 -18.72
CA TRP A 315 7.42 -1.99 -19.09
C TRP A 315 5.94 -2.37 -19.23
N ASN A 316 5.64 -3.45 -19.97
CA ASN A 316 4.26 -3.88 -20.16
C ASN A 316 3.64 -4.49 -18.90
N TYR A 317 4.43 -5.16 -18.06
CA TYR A 317 3.97 -5.70 -16.77
C TYR A 317 3.55 -4.57 -15.83
N TRP A 318 4.38 -3.54 -15.67
CA TRP A 318 4.04 -2.34 -14.90
C TRP A 318 2.81 -1.62 -15.45
N LYS A 319 2.71 -1.49 -16.78
CA LYS A 319 1.54 -0.89 -17.43
C LYS A 319 0.26 -1.66 -17.09
N ILE A 320 0.27 -2.99 -17.19
CA ILE A 320 -0.90 -3.82 -16.88
C ILE A 320 -1.20 -3.86 -15.39
N PHE A 321 -0.17 -3.85 -14.54
CA PHE A 321 -0.33 -3.75 -13.10
C PHE A 321 -1.10 -2.48 -12.72
N LEU A 322 -0.64 -1.31 -13.18
CA LEU A 322 -1.30 -0.03 -12.90
C LEU A 322 -2.73 0.01 -13.46
N ILE A 323 -2.96 -0.51 -14.67
CA ILE A 323 -4.31 -0.62 -15.26
C ILE A 323 -5.19 -1.54 -14.41
N SER A 324 -4.68 -2.70 -14.01
CA SER A 324 -5.43 -3.72 -13.25
C SER A 324 -5.86 -3.19 -11.90
N CYS A 325 -4.97 -2.53 -11.19
CA CYS A 325 -5.27 -1.86 -9.93
C CYS A 325 -6.25 -0.69 -10.14
N SER A 326 -6.04 0.13 -11.19
CA SER A 326 -6.90 1.28 -11.49
C SER A 326 -8.35 0.85 -11.72
N GLU A 327 -8.57 -0.18 -12.56
CA GLU A 327 -9.92 -0.71 -12.80
C GLU A 327 -10.48 -1.43 -11.56
N ALA A 328 -9.65 -2.11 -10.77
CA ALA A 328 -10.07 -2.77 -9.53
C ALA A 328 -10.60 -1.78 -8.49
N PHE A 329 -9.96 -0.63 -8.30
CA PHE A 329 -10.44 0.44 -7.42
C PHE A 329 -11.50 1.33 -8.08
N GLY A 330 -11.64 1.25 -9.40
CA GLY A 330 -12.64 1.98 -10.16
C GLY A 330 -13.99 1.28 -10.32
N ILE A 331 -14.05 -0.04 -10.06
CA ILE A 331 -15.25 -0.85 -10.26
C ILE A 331 -16.38 -0.40 -9.33
N HIS A 332 -17.62 -0.42 -9.84
CA HIS A 332 -18.81 0.09 -9.17
C HIS A 332 -18.60 1.51 -8.59
N ASP A 333 -17.98 2.40 -9.36
CA ASP A 333 -17.62 3.76 -8.96
C ASP A 333 -16.82 3.83 -7.65
N GLY A 334 -15.93 2.85 -7.45
CA GLY A 334 -15.06 2.74 -6.28
C GLY A 334 -15.77 2.31 -4.99
N ASN A 335 -16.98 1.74 -5.10
CA ASN A 335 -17.73 1.25 -3.94
C ASN A 335 -17.51 -0.25 -3.66
N GLN A 336 -16.80 -0.96 -4.53
CA GLN A 336 -16.43 -2.36 -4.26
C GLN A 336 -15.08 -2.48 -3.55
N ARG A 337 -14.08 -1.70 -3.98
CA ARG A 337 -12.74 -1.67 -3.37
C ARG A 337 -12.37 -0.23 -3.10
N PHE A 338 -11.87 0.04 -1.91
CA PHE A 338 -11.63 1.38 -1.41
C PHE A 338 -10.54 1.36 -0.35
N VAL A 339 -10.13 2.54 0.10
CA VAL A 339 -9.21 2.66 1.23
C VAL A 339 -9.99 2.79 2.53
N SER A 340 -9.50 2.11 3.55
CA SER A 340 -10.03 2.08 4.89
C SER A 340 -9.03 2.68 5.86
N HIS A 341 -9.48 3.63 6.66
CA HIS A 341 -8.71 4.20 7.76
C HIS A 341 -9.30 3.73 9.08
N TYR A 342 -8.46 3.25 9.97
CA TYR A 342 -8.83 2.83 11.32
C TYR A 342 -7.97 3.59 12.31
N LEU A 343 -8.61 4.18 13.32
CA LEU A 343 -7.93 4.67 14.51
C LEU A 343 -8.23 3.70 15.65
N LEU A 344 -7.17 3.15 16.24
CA LEU A 344 -7.21 2.18 17.31
C LEU A 344 -6.55 2.76 18.57
N GLN A 345 -7.03 2.32 19.71
CA GLN A 345 -6.50 2.64 21.03
C GLN A 345 -6.31 1.36 21.84
N LYS A 346 -5.57 1.39 22.95
CA LYS A 346 -5.47 0.23 23.85
C LYS A 346 -6.87 -0.24 24.27
N GLY A 347 -7.08 -1.55 24.20
CA GLY A 347 -8.30 -2.18 24.73
C GLY A 347 -8.34 -1.93 26.24
N GLY A 348 -9.47 -1.39 26.72
CA GLY A 348 -9.74 -1.22 28.15
C GLY A 348 -10.11 -2.51 28.85
#